data_AF-A0A1F3WRR4-F1
#
_entry.id   AF-A0A1F3WRR4-F1
#
_cell.length_a   1.000
_cell.length_b   1.000
_cell.length_c   1.000
_cell.angle_alpha   90.00
_cell.angle_beta   90.00
_cell.angle_gamma   90.00
#
_symmetry.space_group_name_H-M   'P 1'
#
loop_
_entity.id
_entity.type
_entity.pdbx_description
1 polymer ?
#
loop_
_entity_poly.entity_id
_entity_poly.type
_entity_poly.pdbx_seq_one_letter_code
_entity_poly.pdbx_strand_id
1 'polypeptide(L)'
;MTNLFFPIERLRLFSANGQVYRAFHHLLAARMGSLLMVPLHLVLGRCDAVIDGCPVPWEEVHAVLDYPAVNPLTNPAKWDIDDHVAQFGYLGIAPAECVLDYITPMVGGEEKVLRLVHPCGVRYAVAMGNVQIGR
;
A
#
# COMPACT_ATOMS: atom_id res chain seq x y z
N MET A 1 -23.05 -8.81 -0.15
CA MET A 1 -21.77 -8.22 0.27
C MET A 1 -20.88 -9.35 0.71
N THR A 2 -19.86 -9.68 -0.06
CA THR A 2 -18.86 -10.69 0.32
C THR A 2 -18.06 -10.10 1.47
N ASN A 3 -18.01 -10.79 2.62
CA ASN A 3 -17.16 -10.36 3.72
C ASN A 3 -15.69 -10.49 3.28
N LEU A 4 -15.05 -9.35 3.05
CA LEU A 4 -13.67 -9.30 2.60
C LEU A 4 -12.75 -9.37 3.82
N PHE A 5 -11.99 -10.47 3.92
CA PHE A 5 -11.05 -10.70 5.01
C PHE A 5 -9.70 -11.17 4.46
N PHE A 6 -8.62 -10.76 5.11
CA PHE A 6 -7.24 -11.02 4.68
C PHE A 6 -6.50 -11.86 5.73
N PRO A 7 -6.08 -13.09 5.39
CA PRO A 7 -5.18 -13.86 6.24
C PRO A 7 -3.88 -13.09 6.48
N ILE A 8 -3.43 -13.01 7.74
CA ILE A 8 -2.19 -12.32 8.11
C ILE A 8 -0.96 -12.89 7.37
N GLU A 9 -1.01 -14.16 6.96
CA GLU A 9 0.02 -14.82 6.17
C GLU A 9 0.26 -14.12 4.83
N ARG A 10 -0.77 -13.52 4.20
CA ARG A 10 -0.61 -12.74 2.96
C ARG A 10 0.25 -11.50 3.18
N LEU A 11 0.10 -10.84 4.35
CA LEU A 11 0.92 -9.69 4.71
C LEU A 11 2.36 -10.11 5.01
N ARG A 12 2.55 -11.27 5.64
CA ARG A 12 3.88 -11.84 5.89
C ARG A 12 4.61 -12.17 4.58
N LEU A 13 3.91 -12.75 3.60
CA LEU A 13 4.46 -13.04 2.27
C LEU A 13 4.85 -11.76 1.51
N PHE A 14 4.12 -10.67 1.71
CA PHE A 14 4.45 -9.37 1.13
C PHE A 14 5.71 -8.75 1.77
N SER A 15 5.84 -8.88 3.09
CA SER A 15 6.92 -8.28 3.87
C SER A 15 8.30 -8.82 3.49
N ALA A 16 9.27 -7.92 3.33
CA ALA A 16 10.63 -8.31 2.94
C ALA A 16 11.32 -9.27 3.94
N ASN A 17 10.93 -9.21 5.21
CA ASN A 17 11.51 -10.01 6.29
C ASN A 17 10.45 -10.86 7.04
N GLY A 18 9.25 -10.99 6.49
CA GLY A 18 8.15 -11.73 7.10
C GLY A 18 7.52 -11.07 8.34
N GLN A 19 7.97 -9.88 8.73
CA GLN A 19 7.42 -9.15 9.87
C GLN A 19 6.19 -8.34 9.46
N VAL A 20 5.23 -8.27 10.37
CA VAL A 20 4.03 -7.44 10.24
C VAL A 20 3.96 -6.54 11.46
N TYR A 21 3.66 -5.28 11.20
CA TYR A 21 3.66 -4.22 12.19
C TYR A 21 2.23 -3.75 12.46
N ARG A 22 1.96 -3.21 13.64
CA ARG A 22 0.67 -2.61 14.01
C ARG A 22 0.87 -1.15 14.39
N ALA A 23 0.25 -0.28 13.61
CA ALA A 23 0.18 1.15 13.88
C ALA A 23 -1.04 1.75 13.16
N PHE A 24 -1.50 2.92 13.60
CA PHE A 24 -2.56 3.69 12.91
C PHE A 24 -3.84 2.90 12.61
N HIS A 25 -4.23 1.94 13.47
CA HIS A 25 -5.36 1.02 13.26
C HIS A 25 -5.25 0.08 12.04
N HIS A 26 -4.05 -0.10 11.50
CA HIS A 26 -3.73 -1.01 10.41
C HIS A 26 -2.69 -2.04 10.84
N LEU A 27 -2.65 -3.16 10.11
CA LEU A 27 -1.45 -3.95 9.96
C LEU A 27 -0.65 -3.44 8.76
N LEU A 28 0.64 -3.25 8.97
CA LEU A 28 1.59 -2.72 8.01
C LEU A 28 2.60 -3.82 7.67
N ALA A 29 2.84 -4.00 6.37
CA ALA A 29 3.92 -4.81 5.86
C ALA A 29 4.69 -3.97 4.84
N ALA A 30 6.02 -4.02 4.88
CA ALA A 30 6.86 -3.21 4.02
C ALA A 30 7.93 -4.04 3.34
N ARG A 31 8.36 -3.54 2.18
CA ARG A 31 9.51 -4.01 1.43
C ARG A 31 10.14 -2.83 0.72
N MET A 32 11.27 -3.05 0.05
CA MET A 32 12.00 -1.95 -0.59
C MET A 32 11.09 -1.17 -1.56
N GLY A 33 10.90 0.12 -1.26
CA GLY A 33 10.08 1.02 -2.06
C GLY A 33 8.57 0.76 -2.04
N SER A 34 8.04 -0.09 -1.14
CA SER A 34 6.60 -0.34 -1.09
C SER A 34 6.07 -0.60 0.32
N LEU A 35 4.87 -0.08 0.58
CA LEU A 35 4.15 -0.21 1.84
C LEU A 35 2.74 -0.74 1.59
N LEU A 36 2.36 -1.76 2.34
CA LEU A 36 1.00 -2.30 2.37
C LEU A 36 0.36 -2.06 3.73
N MET A 37 -0.88 -1.58 3.72
CA MET A 37 -1.67 -1.27 4.91
C MET A 37 -3.04 -1.93 4.82
N VAL A 38 -3.38 -2.73 5.83
CA VAL A 38 -4.66 -3.44 5.92
C VAL A 38 -5.35 -3.08 7.24
N PRO A 39 -6.61 -2.59 7.23
CA PRO A 39 -7.33 -2.28 8.46
C PRO A 39 -7.40 -3.50 9.38
N LEU A 40 -7.11 -3.31 10.68
CA LEU A 40 -7.05 -4.40 11.67
C LEU A 40 -8.33 -5.26 11.69
N HIS A 41 -9.49 -4.64 11.52
CA HIS A 41 -10.79 -5.32 11.56
C HIS A 41 -11.07 -6.23 10.35
N LEU A 42 -10.23 -6.17 9.31
CA LEU A 42 -10.32 -7.01 8.11
C LEU A 42 -9.30 -8.15 8.12
N VAL A 43 -8.51 -8.32 9.18
CA VAL A 43 -7.47 -9.35 9.24
C VAL A 43 -7.97 -10.61 9.94
N LEU A 44 -7.62 -11.77 9.39
CA LEU A 44 -7.81 -13.09 10.00
C LEU A 44 -6.48 -13.71 10.39
N GLY A 45 -6.48 -14.46 11.49
CA GLY A 45 -5.30 -15.19 11.98
C GLY A 45 -4.78 -14.67 13.31
N ARG A 46 -3.71 -15.29 13.80
CA ARG A 46 -3.09 -14.92 15.08
C ARG A 46 -2.18 -13.71 14.90
N CYS A 47 -2.39 -12.71 15.75
CA CYS A 47 -1.61 -11.47 15.79
C CYS A 47 -0.53 -11.48 16.89
N ASP A 48 -0.23 -12.65 17.45
CA ASP A 48 0.72 -12.86 18.55
C ASP A 48 2.16 -12.46 18.20
N ALA A 49 2.56 -12.58 16.93
CA ALA A 49 3.87 -12.16 16.44
C ALA A 49 3.84 -10.85 15.61
N VAL A 50 2.83 -10.00 15.84
CA VAL A 50 2.78 -8.65 15.26
C VAL A 50 3.58 -7.69 16.12
N ILE A 51 4.38 -6.84 15.49
CA ILE A 51 5.23 -5.86 16.17
C ILE A 51 4.47 -4.55 16.34
N ASP A 52 4.34 -4.05 17.57
CA ASP A 52 3.82 -2.70 17.79
C ASP A 52 4.86 -1.66 17.35
N GLY A 53 4.50 -0.85 16.37
CA GLY A 53 5.42 0.11 15.75
C GLY A 53 5.17 0.26 14.26
N CYS A 54 6.10 0.94 13.58
CA CYS A 54 6.00 1.24 12.17
C CYS A 54 7.25 0.73 11.42
N PRO A 55 7.10 0.05 10.27
CA PRO A 55 8.24 -0.45 9.50
C PRO A 55 8.96 0.63 8.68
N VAL A 56 8.37 1.82 8.61
CA VAL A 56 8.85 2.99 7.85
C VAL A 56 8.72 4.25 8.73
N PRO A 57 9.37 5.38 8.37
CA PRO A 57 9.09 6.67 9.00
C PRO A 57 7.59 7.00 9.03
N TRP A 58 7.11 7.61 10.12
CA TRP A 58 5.68 7.88 10.30
C TRP A 58 5.12 8.86 9.26
N GLU A 59 5.96 9.76 8.76
CA GLU A 59 5.64 10.73 7.72
C GLU A 59 5.22 10.03 6.41
N GLU A 60 5.86 8.91 6.08
CA GLU A 60 5.48 8.10 4.91
C GLU A 60 4.09 7.51 5.09
N VAL A 61 3.77 7.00 6.28
CA VAL A 61 2.44 6.45 6.57
C VAL A 61 1.37 7.53 6.55
N HIS A 62 1.63 8.69 7.15
CA HIS A 62 0.73 9.83 7.09
C HIS A 62 0.50 10.30 5.65
N ALA A 63 1.52 10.29 4.80
CA ALA A 63 1.33 10.59 3.39
C ALA A 63 0.38 9.57 2.74
N VAL A 64 0.54 8.27 3.02
CA VAL A 64 -0.35 7.24 2.47
C VAL A 64 -1.78 7.35 3.00
N LEU A 65 -1.99 7.74 4.26
CA LEU A 65 -3.31 7.87 4.88
C LEU A 65 -4.03 9.17 4.51
N ASP A 66 -3.35 10.30 4.65
CA ASP A 66 -3.97 11.62 4.79
C ASP A 66 -3.70 12.53 3.59
N TYR A 67 -2.69 12.22 2.76
CA TYR A 67 -2.34 13.10 1.64
C TYR A 67 -3.51 13.18 0.64
N PRO A 68 -3.96 14.40 0.29
CA PRO A 68 -5.10 14.59 -0.59
C PRO A 68 -4.76 14.01 -1.97
N ALA A 69 -5.67 13.19 -2.50
CA ALA A 69 -5.56 12.65 -3.84
C ALA A 69 -5.61 13.80 -4.85
N VAL A 70 -4.48 14.10 -5.51
CA VAL A 70 -4.40 15.28 -6.38
C VAL A 70 -4.95 14.98 -7.77
N ASN A 71 -4.87 13.72 -8.22
CA ASN A 71 -5.36 13.27 -9.53
C ASN A 71 -5.67 11.75 -9.49
N PRO A 72 -6.93 11.32 -9.32
CA PRO A 72 -7.28 9.93 -9.49
C PRO A 72 -7.04 9.51 -10.95
N LEU A 73 -6.25 8.45 -11.14
CA LEU A 73 -5.95 7.88 -12.44
C LEU A 73 -7.15 7.09 -12.96
N THR A 74 -7.74 7.59 -14.04
CA THR A 74 -8.93 6.98 -14.68
C THR A 74 -8.59 5.95 -15.76
N ASN A 75 -7.31 5.79 -16.12
CA ASN A 75 -6.86 4.79 -17.10
C ASN A 75 -5.50 4.17 -16.72
N PRO A 76 -5.49 3.07 -15.94
CA PRO A 76 -4.25 2.39 -15.53
C PRO A 76 -3.51 1.71 -16.69
N ALA A 77 -4.19 1.36 -17.80
CA ALA A 77 -3.60 0.66 -18.94
C ALA A 77 -2.58 1.50 -19.76
N LYS A 78 -2.45 2.79 -19.47
CA LYS A 78 -1.48 3.68 -20.13
C LYS A 78 -0.09 3.65 -19.48
N TRP A 79 0.07 2.91 -18.39
CA TRP A 79 1.27 2.96 -17.59
C TRP A 79 1.82 1.55 -17.40
N ASP A 80 3.14 1.42 -17.36
CA ASP A 80 3.86 0.21 -16.96
C ASP A 80 3.72 -0.02 -15.44
N ILE A 81 2.48 0.05 -14.96
CA ILE A 81 2.08 -0.08 -13.57
C ILE A 81 1.92 -1.55 -13.22
N ASP A 82 1.69 -2.41 -14.22
CA ASP A 82 1.46 -3.84 -14.04
C ASP A 82 2.57 -4.51 -13.21
N ASP A 83 3.85 -4.16 -13.45
CA ASP A 83 4.97 -4.70 -12.66
C ASP A 83 4.98 -4.22 -11.19
N HIS A 84 4.57 -2.97 -10.96
CA HIS A 84 4.52 -2.36 -9.63
C HIS A 84 3.29 -2.78 -8.82
N VAL A 85 2.16 -3.06 -9.48
CA VAL A 85 0.87 -3.41 -8.82
C VAL A 85 0.52 -4.89 -8.90
N ALA A 86 1.23 -5.71 -9.67
CA ALA A 86 1.13 -7.18 -9.57
C ALA A 86 1.33 -7.65 -8.11
N GLN A 87 2.15 -6.90 -7.37
CA GLN A 87 2.47 -7.09 -5.96
C GLN A 87 1.28 -6.79 -5.02
N PHE A 88 0.29 -6.04 -5.48
CA PHE A 88 -0.96 -5.85 -4.77
C PHE A 88 -1.86 -7.09 -4.87
N GLY A 89 -1.70 -7.87 -5.93
CA GLY A 89 -2.43 -9.13 -6.17
C GLY A 89 -2.26 -10.18 -5.07
N TYR A 90 -1.20 -10.11 -4.24
CA TYR A 90 -1.02 -11.00 -3.08
C TYR A 90 -2.19 -10.92 -2.09
N LEU A 91 -2.89 -9.79 -2.00
CA LEU A 91 -4.08 -9.65 -1.16
C LEU A 91 -5.34 -10.22 -1.81
N GLY A 92 -5.30 -10.60 -3.08
CA GLY A 92 -6.48 -11.01 -3.83
C GLY A 92 -7.44 -9.86 -4.14
N ILE A 93 -6.95 -8.61 -4.11
CA ILE A 93 -7.67 -7.43 -4.57
C ILE A 93 -7.15 -7.09 -5.96
N ALA A 94 -8.05 -6.95 -6.93
CA ALA A 94 -7.66 -6.51 -8.26
C ALA A 94 -7.35 -5.00 -8.24
N PRO A 95 -6.30 -4.52 -8.92
CA PRO A 95 -6.02 -3.08 -9.03
C PRO A 95 -7.23 -2.28 -9.56
N ALA A 96 -8.05 -2.88 -10.43
CA ALA A 96 -9.28 -2.28 -10.97
C ALA A 96 -10.38 -2.04 -9.91
N GLU A 97 -10.30 -2.68 -8.74
CA GLU A 97 -11.20 -2.45 -7.60
C GLU A 97 -10.75 -1.28 -6.72
N CYS A 98 -9.60 -0.67 -7.04
CA CYS A 98 -9.02 0.41 -6.27
C CYS A 98 -9.13 1.75 -7.00
N VAL A 99 -9.20 2.82 -6.21
CA VAL A 99 -8.84 4.15 -6.68
C VAL A 99 -7.33 4.23 -6.72
N LEU A 100 -6.78 4.68 -7.84
CA LEU A 100 -5.36 4.87 -8.05
C LEU A 100 -5.05 6.36 -8.07
N ASP A 101 -4.07 6.82 -7.30
CA ASP A 101 -3.63 8.22 -7.31
C ASP A 101 -2.12 8.35 -7.12
N TYR A 102 -1.61 9.57 -7.33
CA TYR A 102 -0.25 9.95 -6.95
C TYR A 102 -0.29 10.89 -5.76
N ILE A 103 0.61 10.61 -4.82
CA ILE A 103 0.93 11.52 -3.72
C ILE A 103 2.40 11.93 -3.86
N THR A 104 2.68 13.17 -3.49
CA THR A 104 4.04 13.71 -3.46
C THR A 104 4.30 14.14 -2.02
N PRO A 105 4.72 13.23 -1.13
CA PRO A 105 5.02 13.60 0.24
C PRO A 105 6.06 14.74 0.20
N MET A 106 5.81 15.85 0.90
CA MET A 106 6.73 16.99 0.95
C MET A 106 8.06 16.68 1.68
N VAL A 107 8.33 15.41 1.99
CA VAL A 107 9.57 14.94 2.61
C VAL A 107 10.59 14.75 1.48
N GLY A 108 11.39 15.77 1.19
CA GLY A 108 12.51 15.70 0.24
C GLY A 108 12.23 16.15 -1.19
N GLY A 109 10.97 16.42 -1.55
CA GLY A 109 10.62 17.27 -2.70
C GLY A 109 10.54 16.63 -4.09
N GLU A 110 10.89 15.35 -4.29
CA GLU A 110 10.91 14.76 -5.65
C GLU A 110 10.26 13.37 -5.79
N GLU A 111 9.99 12.65 -4.71
CA GLU A 111 9.43 11.29 -4.82
C GLU A 111 7.93 11.31 -5.15
N LYS A 112 7.59 10.74 -6.29
CA LYS A 112 6.20 10.42 -6.65
C LYS A 112 5.88 9.03 -6.13
N VAL A 113 4.88 8.95 -5.26
CA VAL A 113 4.39 7.68 -4.75
C VAL A 113 3.06 7.38 -5.43
N LEU A 114 2.98 6.22 -6.08
CA LEU A 114 1.73 5.68 -6.59
C LEU A 114 1.00 5.01 -5.41
N ARG A 115 -0.27 5.35 -5.21
CA ARG A 115 -1.08 4.79 -4.13
C ARG A 115 -2.37 4.19 -4.69
N LEU A 116 -2.66 2.96 -4.27
CA LEU A 116 -3.92 2.25 -4.49
C LEU A 116 -4.73 2.29 -3.19
N VAL A 117 -5.99 2.69 -3.29
CA VAL A 117 -6.93 2.74 -2.19
C VAL A 117 -8.16 1.91 -2.54
N HIS A 118 -8.35 0.80 -1.84
CA HIS A 118 -9.55 -0.01 -1.97
C HIS A 118 -10.68 0.57 -1.10
N PRO A 119 -11.97 0.49 -1.50
CA PRO A 119 -13.10 0.99 -0.72
C PRO A 119 -13.22 0.44 0.71
N CYS A 120 -12.63 -0.73 0.99
CA CYS A 120 -12.60 -1.30 2.36
C CYS A 120 -11.53 -0.67 3.28
N GLY A 121 -10.72 0.27 2.77
CA GLY A 121 -9.66 0.94 3.53
C GLY A 121 -8.28 0.30 3.39
N VAL A 122 -8.11 -0.78 2.63
CA VAL A 122 -6.78 -1.28 2.25
C VAL A 122 -6.07 -0.25 1.39
N ARG A 123 -4.79 -0.01 1.71
CA ARG A 123 -3.93 0.89 0.96
C ARG A 123 -2.62 0.20 0.58
N TYR A 124 -2.15 0.48 -0.62
CA TYR A 124 -0.84 0.08 -1.08
C TYR A 124 -0.15 1.28 -1.70
N ALA A 125 1.10 1.49 -1.34
CA ALA A 125 1.90 2.60 -1.83
C ALA A 125 3.22 2.06 -2.36
N VAL A 126 3.66 2.58 -3.50
CA VAL A 126 4.92 2.23 -4.13
C VAL A 126 5.62 3.51 -4.58
N ALA A 127 6.87 3.67 -4.14
CA ALA A 127 7.74 4.74 -4.62
C ALA A 127 8.06 4.48 -6.10
N MET A 128 7.69 5.43 -6.95
CA MET A 128 8.20 5.45 -8.31
C MET A 128 9.60 6.02 -8.22
N GLY A 129 10.64 5.21 -8.43
CA GLY A 129 11.99 5.73 -8.62
C GLY A 129 12.04 6.69 -9.82
N ASN A 130 13.23 7.10 -10.27
CA ASN A 130 13.40 7.84 -11.54
C ASN A 130 12.94 7.00 -12.76
N VAL A 131 11.65 6.72 -12.87
CA VAL A 131 10.98 6.20 -14.05
C VAL A 131 10.90 7.38 -14.99
N GLN A 132 11.79 7.39 -15.99
CA GLN A 132 11.69 8.34 -17.09
C GLN A 132 10.31 8.21 -17.71
N ILE A 133 9.45 9.20 -17.44
CA ILE A 133 8.22 9.38 -18.20
C ILE A 133 8.69 9.75 -19.60
N GLY A 134 8.63 8.77 -20.52
CA GLY A 134 8.93 8.99 -21.93
C GLY A 134 8.17 10.21 -22.41
N ARG A 135 8.91 11.21 -22.89
CA ARG A 135 8.36 12.40 -23.55
C ARG A 135 7.62 12.03 -24.82
#